data_AF-A0A7X7UNF1-F1
#
_entry.id   AF-A0A7X7UNF1-F1
#
_cell.length_a   1.000
_cell.length_b   1.000
_cell.length_c   1.000
_cell.angle_alpha   90.00
_cell.angle_beta   90.00
_cell.angle_gamma   90.00
#
_symmetry.space_group_name_H-M   'P 1'
#
loop_
_entity.id
_entity.type
_entity.pdbx_description
1 polymer ?
#
loop_
_entity_poly.entity_id
_entity_poly.type
_entity_poly.pdbx_seq_one_letter_code
_entity_poly.pdbx_strand_id
1 'polypeptide(L)' 'RIMLDNFAPADLRRAIDRIGGRYETEASGGITLANIRDYAATGVDYISVGALTHQIRSLDLSLKAF' A
#
# COMPACT_ATOMS: atom_id res chain seq x y z
N ARG A 1 6.79 -5.48 13.01
CA ARG A 1 6.73 -4.87 11.66
C ARG A 1 7.77 -3.78 11.47
N ILE A 2 8.30 -3.60 10.25
CA ILE A 2 9.20 -2.54 9.81
C ILE A 2 8.50 -1.78 8.69
N MET A 3 8.34 -0.46 8.87
CA MET A 3 7.77 0.41 7.84
C MET A 3 8.88 0.99 6.95
N LEU A 4 8.73 0.81 5.65
CA LEU A 4 9.60 1.33 4.60
C LEU A 4 8.87 2.49 3.91
N ASP A 5 9.22 3.72 4.28
CA ASP A 5 8.52 4.93 3.85
C ASP A 5 9.17 5.60 2.65
N ASN A 6 8.38 5.92 1.62
CA ASN A 6 8.77 6.57 0.36
C ASN A 6 9.90 5.84 -0.42
N PHE A 7 9.99 4.51 -0.28
CA PHE A 7 10.91 3.70 -1.08
C PHE A 7 10.36 3.48 -2.50
N ALA A 8 11.27 3.44 -3.49
CA ALA A 8 10.93 2.93 -4.80
C ALA A 8 10.82 1.39 -4.75
N PRO A 9 10.03 0.74 -5.62
CA PRO A 9 9.87 -0.72 -5.62
C PRO A 9 11.19 -1.51 -5.73
N ALA A 10 12.19 -0.96 -6.44
CA ALA A 10 13.50 -1.57 -6.58
C ALA A 10 14.29 -1.58 -5.26
N ASP A 11 14.21 -0.51 -4.48
CA ASP A 11 14.88 -0.41 -3.19
C ASP A 11 14.15 -1.22 -2.12
N LEU A 12 12.82 -1.27 -2.21
CA LEU A 12 11.98 -2.08 -1.34
C LEU A 12 12.36 -3.55 -1.41
N ARG A 13 12.57 -4.10 -2.62
CA ARG A 13 13.05 -5.49 -2.80
C ARG A 13 14.38 -5.74 -2.07
N ARG A 14 15.35 -4.84 -2.22
CA ARG A 14 16.64 -4.96 -1.52
C ARG A 14 16.48 -4.90 0.00
N ALA A 15 15.57 -4.05 0.48
CA ALA A 15 15.28 -3.94 1.90
C ALA A 15 14.64 -5.22 2.45
N ILE A 16 13.67 -5.80 1.73
CA ILE A 16 13.00 -7.06 2.08
C ILE A 16 14.01 -8.21 2.10
N ASP A 17 14.85 -8.33 1.07
CA ASP A 17 15.91 -9.33 1.00
C ASP A 17 16.86 -9.24 2.20
N ARG A 18 17.19 -8.00 2.61
CA ARG A 18 18.06 -7.76 3.78
C ARG A 18 17.37 -8.07 5.11
N ILE A 19 16.06 -7.83 5.22
CA ILE A 19 15.26 -8.18 6.40
C ILE A 19 15.15 -9.70 6.53
N GLY A 20 15.09 -10.41 5.40
CA GLY A 20 15.17 -11.87 5.34
C GLY A 20 14.04 -12.56 6.12
N GLY A 21 12.82 -12.01 6.05
CA GLY A 21 11.63 -12.58 6.69
C GLY A 21 11.63 -12.58 8.23
N ARG A 22 12.57 -11.87 8.87
CA ARG A 22 12.66 -11.81 10.34
C ARG A 22 11.58 -10.95 10.99
N TYR A 23 11.02 -10.02 10.23
CA TYR A 23 10.00 -9.09 10.66
C TYR A 23 9.01 -8.86 9.51
N GLU A 24 7.75 -8.64 9.85
CA GLU A 24 6.75 -8.16 8.89
C GLU A 24 7.20 -6.81 8.30
N THR A 25 6.90 -6.58 7.04
CA THR A 25 7.31 -5.42 6.26
C THR A 25 6.09 -4.66 5.74
N GLU A 26 6.17 -3.34 5.79
CA GLU A 26 5.08 -2.46 5.39
C GLU A 26 5.59 -1.37 4.45
N ALA A 27 4.97 -1.21 3.29
CA ALA A 27 5.26 -0.12 2.35
C ALA A 27 4.35 1.08 2.62
N SER A 28 4.93 2.28 2.70
CA SER A 28 4.21 3.56 2.88
C SER A 28 4.76 4.64 1.95
N GLY A 29 3.93 5.64 1.65
CA GLY A 29 4.33 6.87 0.97
C GLY A 29 4.11 6.87 -0.55
N GLY A 30 3.32 7.84 -1.05
CA GLY A 30 3.11 8.04 -2.50
C GLY A 30 2.40 6.91 -3.26
N ILE A 31 1.79 5.96 -2.56
CA ILE A 31 1.14 4.79 -3.16
C ILE A 31 -0.27 5.17 -3.65
N THR A 32 -0.57 4.80 -4.89
CA THR A 32 -1.82 5.06 -5.60
C THR A 32 -2.35 3.77 -6.23
N LEU A 33 -3.61 3.76 -6.67
CA LEU A 33 -4.18 2.59 -7.35
C LEU A 33 -3.39 2.17 -8.60
N ALA A 34 -2.71 3.12 -9.26
CA ALA A 34 -1.93 2.84 -10.46
C ALA A 34 -0.61 2.08 -10.17
N ASN A 35 0.04 2.35 -9.04
CA ASN A 35 1.35 1.79 -8.71
C ASN A 35 1.31 0.71 -7.61
N ILE A 36 0.17 0.53 -6.92
CA ILE A 36 0.04 -0.40 -5.78
C ILE A 36 0.45 -1.84 -6.13
N ARG A 37 0.23 -2.27 -7.38
CA ARG A 37 0.62 -3.60 -7.86
C ARG A 37 2.13 -3.79 -7.85
N ASP A 38 2.89 -2.76 -8.22
CA ASP A 38 4.35 -2.84 -8.26
C ASP A 38 4.92 -2.98 -6.85
N TYR A 39 4.34 -2.27 -5.88
CA TYR A 39 4.66 -2.40 -4.45
C TYR A 39 4.30 -3.79 -3.92
N ALA A 40 3.11 -4.32 -4.24
CA ALA A 40 2.72 -5.67 -3.82
C ALA A 40 3.66 -6.75 -4.39
N ALA A 41 4.13 -6.58 -5.62
CA ALA A 41 5.06 -7.50 -6.29
C ALA A 41 6.50 -7.45 -5.76
N THR A 42 6.79 -6.66 -4.72
CA THR A 42 8.09 -6.65 -4.04
C THR A 42 8.19 -7.70 -2.94
N GLY A 43 7.06 -8.23 -2.46
CA GLY A 43 7.01 -9.17 -1.34
C GLY A 43 6.81 -8.54 0.03
N VAL A 44 6.31 -7.29 0.10
CA VAL A 44 5.87 -6.72 1.38
C VAL A 44 4.62 -7.40 1.94
N ASP A 45 4.53 -7.47 3.26
CA ASP A 45 3.36 -8.05 3.95
C ASP A 45 2.16 -7.09 3.94
N TYR A 46 2.43 -5.79 4.09
CA TYR A 46 1.40 -4.75 4.15
C TYR A 46 1.70 -3.55 3.25
N ILE A 47 0.65 -2.90 2.77
CA ILE A 47 0.72 -1.64 2.03
C ILE A 47 -0.23 -0.64 2.68
N SER A 48 0.31 0.49 3.12
CA SER A 48 -0.46 1.58 3.71
C SER A 48 -0.74 2.66 2.68
N VAL A 49 -2.03 2.94 2.46
CA VAL A 49 -2.52 3.92 1.48
C VAL A 49 -3.33 4.99 2.18
N GLY A 50 -2.70 6.12 2.49
CA GLY A 50 -3.36 7.26 3.13
C GLY A 50 -4.48 7.89 2.29
N ALA A 51 -4.48 7.70 0.97
CA ALA A 51 -5.52 8.20 0.08
C ALA A 51 -6.91 7.61 0.38
N LEU A 52 -7.00 6.43 0.99
CA LEU A 52 -8.28 5.77 1.30
C LEU A 52 -9.17 6.59 2.25
N THR A 53 -8.58 7.36 3.16
CA THR A 53 -9.31 8.14 4.16
C THR A 53 -9.43 9.61 3.80
N HIS A 54 -8.49 10.16 3.02
CA HIS A 54 -8.47 11.59 2.67
C HIS A 54 -9.05 11.91 1.28
N GLN A 55 -9.29 10.90 0.43
CA GLN A 55 -9.91 11.07 -0.89
C GLN A 55 -11.18 10.21 -1.01
N ILE A 56 -12.19 10.56 -0.23
CA ILE A 56 -13.48 9.84 -0.24
C ILE A 56 -14.27 10.24 -1.49
N ARG A 57 -14.52 9.27 -2.39
CA ARG A 57 -15.62 9.38 -3.36
C ARG A 57 -16.86 8.82 -2.70
N SER A 58 -17.83 9.69 -2.39
CA SER A 58 -19.10 9.26 -1.82
C SER A 58 -19.80 8.29 -2.77
N LEU A 59 -20.32 7.21 -2.24
CA LEU A 59 -21.16 6.28 -3.00
C LEU A 59 -22.53 6.93 -3.20
N ASP A 60 -22.95 7.07 -4.45
CA ASP A 60 -24.29 7.57 -4.77
C ASP A 60 -25.32 6.45 -4.55
N LEU A 61 -26.21 6.64 -3.57
CA LEU A 61 -27.21 5.67 -3.16
C LEU A 61 -28.59 6.33 -3.23
N SER A 62 -29.54 5.70 -3.91
CA SER A 62 -30.94 6.13 -3.93
C SER A 62 -31.85 4.99 -3.49
N LEU A 63 -32.80 5.31 -2.60
CA LEU A 63 -33.85 4.39 -2.16
C LEU A 63 -35.13 4.71 -2.92
N LYS A 64 -35.65 3.76 -3.70
CA LYS A 64 -36.98 3.85 -4.32
C LYS A 64 -37.93 2.89 -3.60
N ALA A 65 -38.98 3.44 -3.00
CA ALA A 65 -40.10 2.69 -2.44
C ALA A 65 -41.32 2.91 -3.35
N PHE A 66 -41.99 1.81 -3.71
CA PHE A 66 -43.26 1.81 -4.44
C PHE A 66 -44.42 1.61 -3.46
#